data_AF-A0A1M6BSF9-F1
#
_entry.id   AF-A0A1M6BSF9-F1
#
_cell.length_a   1.000
_cell.length_b   1.000
_cell.length_c   1.000
_cell.angle_alpha   90.00
_cell.angle_beta   90.00
_cell.angle_gamma   90.00
#
_symmetry.space_group_name_H-M   'P 1'
#
loop_
_entity.id
_entity.type
_entity.pdbx_description
1 polymer ?
#
loop_
_entity_poly.entity_id
_entity_poly.type
_entity_poly.pdbx_seq_one_letter_code
_entity_poly.pdbx_strand_id
1 'polypeptide(L)'
;MFWFIVLLLLAGAGFYFYQKMMTIEREIREEQDAAQADAEPVEEAKVEEVKAEEPAAEEASDPPVVTPEVEKMAAKAEPVADVEMNLEDEILEAVKNLPGMKQTDIYTSFADVGKSQLQKLLKEMDDDGKLKREKKGSSYLLYPAED
;
A
#
# COMPACT_ATOMS: atom_id res chain seq x y z
N MET A 1 15.56 1.30 44.54
CA MET A 1 15.04 -0.09 44.45
C MET A 1 13.82 -0.18 43.54
N PHE A 2 12.71 0.53 43.79
CA PHE A 2 11.47 0.46 42.97
C PHE A 2 11.66 0.79 41.47
N TRP A 3 12.48 1.80 41.14
CA TRP A 3 12.77 2.17 39.75
C TRP A 3 13.41 1.04 38.93
N PHE A 4 14.25 0.20 39.56
CA PHE A 4 14.86 -0.94 38.89
C PHE A 4 13.84 -2.02 38.54
N ILE A 5 12.81 -2.21 39.37
CA ILE A 5 11.73 -3.17 39.10
C ILE A 5 10.91 -2.71 37.89
N VAL A 6 10.61 -1.41 37.81
CA VAL A 6 9.91 -0.82 36.65
C VAL A 6 10.76 -0.95 35.38
N LEU A 7 12.07 -0.69 35.46
CA LEU A 7 12.99 -0.87 34.33
C LEU A 7 13.06 -2.33 33.86
N LEU A 8 13.10 -3.29 34.79
CA LEU A 8 13.09 -4.72 34.47
C LEU A 8 11.77 -5.14 33.80
N LEU A 9 10.64 -4.63 34.26
CA LEU A 9 9.34 -4.89 33.63
C LEU A 9 9.27 -4.33 32.21
N LEU A 10 9.75 -3.11 31.99
CA LEU A 10 9.82 -2.50 30.66
C LEU A 10 10.75 -3.27 29.72
N ALA A 11 11.94 -3.65 30.20
CA ALA A 11 12.87 -4.47 29.42
C ALA A 11 12.30 -5.85 29.08
N GLY A 12 11.65 -6.50 30.06
CA GLY A 12 10.99 -7.80 29.86
C GLY A 12 9.83 -7.73 28.88
N ALA A 13 8.96 -6.71 28.99
CA ALA A 13 7.85 -6.49 28.07
C ALA A 13 8.34 -6.18 26.65
N GLY A 14 9.38 -5.33 26.52
CA GLY A 14 10.01 -5.04 25.24
C GLY A 14 10.63 -6.28 24.59
N PHE A 15 11.33 -7.10 25.37
CA PHE A 15 11.92 -8.36 24.90
C PHE A 15 10.85 -9.37 24.45
N TYR A 16 9.77 -9.52 25.22
CA TYR A 16 8.64 -10.38 24.85
C TYR A 16 7.97 -9.92 23.55
N PHE A 17 7.76 -8.61 23.39
CA PHE A 17 7.16 -8.06 22.18
C PHE A 17 8.07 -8.25 20.95
N TYR A 18 9.38 -8.06 21.12
CA TYR A 18 10.38 -8.32 20.08
C TYR A 18 10.38 -9.79 19.64
N GLN A 19 10.36 -10.73 20.59
CA GLN A 19 10.26 -12.16 20.27
C GLN A 19 8.97 -12.47 19.50
N LYS A 20 7.83 -11.90 19.92
CA LYS A 20 6.55 -12.12 19.26
C LYS A 20 6.51 -11.60 17.82
N MET A 21 7.12 -10.43 17.55
CA MET A 21 7.26 -9.90 16.19
C MET A 21 8.12 -10.82 15.31
N MET A 22 9.25 -11.31 15.82
CA MET A 22 10.14 -12.24 15.10
C MET A 22 9.46 -13.57 14.75
N THR A 23 8.58 -14.08 15.63
CA THR A 23 7.80 -15.29 15.34
C THR A 23 6.83 -15.05 14.19
N ILE A 24 6.11 -13.93 14.20
CA ILE A 24 5.14 -13.57 13.15
C ILE A 24 5.85 -13.39 11.80
N GLU A 25 7.02 -12.73 11.76
CA GLU A 25 7.81 -12.58 10.53
C GLU A 25 8.22 -13.94 9.92
N ARG A 26 8.56 -14.90 10.77
CA ARG A 26 8.92 -16.25 10.33
C ARG A 26 7.71 -17.00 9.76
N GLU A 27 6.58 -16.95 10.45
CA GLU A 27 5.34 -17.60 10.00
C GLU A 27 4.91 -17.05 8.61
N ILE A 28 5.00 -15.73 8.40
CA ILE A 28 4.66 -15.13 7.09
C ILE A 28 5.62 -15.58 5.98
N ARG A 29 6.94 -15.66 6.26
CA ARG A 29 7.90 -16.11 5.24
C ARG A 29 7.70 -17.60 4.93
N GLU A 30 7.44 -18.42 5.94
CA GLU A 30 7.12 -19.84 5.74
C GLU A 30 5.82 -20.02 4.93
N GLU A 31 4.80 -19.19 5.16
CA GLU A 31 3.56 -19.18 4.36
C GLU A 31 3.79 -18.70 2.92
N GLN A 32 4.64 -17.69 2.71
CA GLN A 32 4.98 -17.21 1.36
C GLN A 32 5.82 -18.22 0.58
N ASP A 33 6.81 -18.83 1.22
CA ASP A 33 7.64 -19.87 0.62
C ASP A 33 6.80 -21.13 0.31
N ALA A 34 5.88 -21.50 1.19
CA ALA A 34 4.95 -22.61 0.96
C ALA A 34 3.95 -22.28 -0.18
N ALA A 35 3.37 -21.08 -0.18
CA ALA A 35 2.47 -20.64 -1.25
C ALA A 35 3.19 -20.53 -2.61
N GLN A 36 4.49 -20.24 -2.62
CA GLN A 36 5.31 -20.22 -3.83
C GLN A 36 5.72 -21.63 -4.27
N ALA A 37 5.96 -22.55 -3.33
CA ALA A 37 6.27 -23.95 -3.61
C ALA A 37 5.06 -24.74 -4.13
N ASP A 38 3.84 -24.45 -3.63
CA ASP A 38 2.59 -25.01 -4.14
C ASP A 38 2.15 -24.38 -5.48
N ALA A 39 2.86 -23.36 -5.98
CA ALA A 39 2.55 -22.65 -7.22
C ALA A 39 3.35 -23.11 -8.46
N GLU A 40 4.09 -24.22 -8.44
CA GLU A 40 4.80 -24.71 -9.63
C GLU A 40 3.97 -25.71 -10.48
N PRO A 41 4.19 -25.85 -11.82
CA PRO A 41 5.37 -25.45 -12.60
C PRO A 41 5.10 -24.76 -13.96
N VAL A 42 6.00 -23.88 -14.42
CA VAL A 42 6.21 -23.72 -15.88
C VAL A 42 7.62 -24.24 -16.17
N GLU A 43 7.64 -25.47 -16.69
CA GLU A 43 8.74 -26.00 -17.48
C GLU A 43 9.16 -24.97 -18.53
N GLU A 44 10.23 -24.21 -18.29
CA GLU A 44 11.03 -23.69 -19.39
C GLU A 44 11.80 -24.87 -19.99
N ALA A 45 11.12 -25.50 -20.94
CA ALA A 45 11.70 -26.39 -21.90
C ALA A 45 12.99 -25.78 -22.48
N LYS A 46 14.12 -26.38 -22.10
CA LYS A 46 15.19 -26.82 -22.99
C LYS A 46 15.06 -26.32 -24.43
N VAL A 47 15.64 -25.16 -24.74
CA VAL A 47 16.09 -24.84 -26.10
C VAL A 47 17.61 -24.98 -26.11
N GLU A 48 18.05 -26.19 -26.43
CA GLU A 48 19.38 -26.43 -26.99
C GLU A 48 19.49 -25.68 -28.33
N GLU A 49 20.61 -24.97 -28.49
CA GLU A 49 21.42 -24.96 -29.71
C GLU A 49 20.86 -24.23 -30.95
N VAL A 50 21.31 -22.99 -31.18
CA VAL A 50 21.92 -22.62 -32.48
C VAL A 50 23.15 -21.74 -32.25
N LYS A 51 24.30 -22.36 -32.48
CA LYS A 51 25.60 -21.78 -32.78
C LYS A 51 25.58 -21.02 -34.11
N ALA A 52 25.98 -19.75 -34.12
CA ALA A 52 26.57 -19.04 -35.28
C ALA A 52 27.08 -17.67 -34.76
N GLU A 53 28.38 -17.53 -34.48
CA GLU A 53 29.37 -16.90 -35.36
C GLU A 53 29.10 -15.40 -35.63
N GLU A 54 29.92 -14.57 -34.96
CA GLU A 54 30.32 -13.22 -35.38
C GLU A 54 30.63 -13.16 -36.88
N PRO A 55 30.34 -12.02 -37.53
CA PRO A 55 31.48 -11.16 -37.82
C PRO A 55 31.22 -9.66 -37.67
N ALA A 56 32.28 -8.98 -37.26
CA ALA A 56 32.49 -7.55 -37.38
C ALA A 56 32.43 -7.06 -38.83
N ALA A 57 31.83 -5.88 -39.08
CA ALA A 57 32.34 -4.89 -40.04
C ALA A 57 31.59 -3.55 -39.96
N GLU A 58 32.39 -2.50 -40.17
CA GLU A 58 32.18 -1.05 -40.07
C GLU A 58 31.08 -0.40 -40.95
N GLU A 59 30.56 0.70 -40.38
CA GLU A 59 30.18 2.02 -40.94
C GLU A 59 29.39 2.21 -42.26
N ALA A 60 28.26 2.92 -42.05
CA ALA A 60 27.72 4.08 -42.77
C ALA A 60 26.92 3.87 -44.08
N SER A 61 25.61 4.16 -44.02
CA SER A 61 24.91 5.26 -44.75
C SER A 61 23.38 5.06 -44.79
N ASP A 62 22.64 5.75 -43.90
CA ASP A 62 21.32 6.44 -44.07
C ASP A 62 20.04 5.72 -44.65
N PRO A 63 18.80 6.22 -44.45
CA PRO A 63 17.78 5.66 -43.53
C PRO A 63 16.51 5.11 -44.26
N PRO A 64 15.55 4.41 -43.61
CA PRO A 64 14.54 5.03 -42.73
C PRO A 64 14.14 4.21 -41.47
N VAL A 65 13.92 4.94 -40.37
CA VAL A 65 12.72 4.93 -39.51
C VAL A 65 11.87 3.64 -39.54
N VAL A 66 11.90 2.84 -38.46
CA VAL A 66 10.79 2.63 -37.49
C VAL A 66 11.37 1.88 -36.28
N THR A 67 11.84 2.64 -35.29
CA THR A 67 11.85 2.24 -33.90
C THR A 67 10.40 2.13 -33.41
N PRO A 68 9.94 1.02 -32.80
CA PRO A 68 8.84 1.12 -31.86
C PRO A 68 9.42 1.69 -30.56
N GLU A 69 9.61 3.01 -30.57
CA GLU A 69 9.37 3.82 -29.40
C GLU A 69 7.84 3.75 -29.18
N VAL A 70 7.42 2.94 -28.22
CA VAL A 70 6.18 3.21 -27.47
C VAL A 70 6.67 3.50 -26.05
N GLU A 71 7.06 4.75 -25.84
CA GLU A 71 6.23 5.74 -25.14
C GLU A 71 6.17 5.40 -23.64
N LYS A 72 7.06 5.97 -22.83
CA LYS A 72 6.89 7.33 -22.28
C LYS A 72 5.52 7.49 -21.61
N MET A 73 5.41 6.96 -20.39
CA MET A 73 4.53 7.54 -19.37
C MET A 73 5.36 8.02 -18.17
N ALA A 74 6.32 8.89 -18.45
CA ALA A 74 6.45 10.10 -17.66
C ALA A 74 5.30 11.04 -18.08
N ALA A 75 4.09 10.70 -17.65
CA ALA A 75 2.89 11.48 -17.85
C ALA A 75 2.44 11.97 -16.48
N LYS A 76 2.92 13.17 -16.14
CA LYS A 76 2.08 14.21 -15.57
C LYS A 76 1.28 13.78 -14.33
N ALA A 77 1.97 13.77 -13.19
CA ALA A 77 1.33 14.14 -11.95
C ALA A 77 0.76 15.56 -12.13
N GLU A 78 -0.54 15.63 -12.42
CA GLU A 78 -1.54 16.63 -11.98
C GLU A 78 -2.71 16.68 -12.98
N PRO A 79 -3.99 16.73 -12.51
CA PRO A 79 -4.45 16.93 -11.14
C PRO A 79 -5.13 15.67 -10.58
N VAL A 80 -4.66 15.16 -9.45
CA VAL A 80 -5.36 14.08 -8.71
C VAL A 80 -6.62 14.61 -7.99
N ALA A 81 -6.81 15.93 -7.99
CA ALA A 81 -7.90 16.62 -7.31
C ALA A 81 -9.29 16.20 -7.78
N ASP A 82 -9.49 15.85 -9.07
CA ASP A 82 -10.83 15.51 -9.56
C ASP A 82 -11.31 14.15 -9.06
N VAL A 83 -10.42 13.18 -8.81
CA VAL A 83 -10.79 11.88 -8.21
C VAL A 83 -10.94 12.01 -6.70
N GLU A 84 -10.10 12.83 -6.06
CA GLU A 84 -10.16 13.08 -4.62
C GLU A 84 -11.47 13.79 -4.23
N MET A 85 -11.96 14.76 -5.02
CA MET A 85 -13.24 15.42 -4.76
C MET A 85 -14.43 14.44 -4.79
N ASN A 86 -14.46 13.51 -5.75
CA ASN A 86 -15.54 12.51 -5.82
C ASN A 86 -15.51 11.54 -4.62
N LEU A 87 -14.32 11.22 -4.13
CA LEU A 87 -14.15 10.33 -2.99
C LEU A 87 -14.53 11.01 -1.66
N GLU A 88 -14.17 12.29 -1.48
CA GLU A 88 -14.57 13.07 -0.31
C GLU A 88 -16.10 13.10 -0.15
N ASP A 89 -16.80 13.37 -1.25
CA ASP A 89 -18.26 13.43 -1.27
C ASP A 89 -18.88 12.07 -0.94
N GLU A 90 -18.33 10.99 -1.49
CA GLU A 90 -18.79 9.61 -1.21
C GLU A 90 -18.55 9.21 0.26
N ILE A 91 -17.40 9.59 0.84
CA ILE A 91 -17.11 9.38 2.25
C ILE A 91 -18.08 10.18 3.12
N LEU A 92 -18.35 11.44 2.79
CA LEU A 92 -19.30 12.27 3.52
C LEU A 92 -20.71 11.68 3.46
N GLU A 93 -21.15 11.21 2.30
CA GLU A 93 -22.45 10.56 2.15
C GLU A 93 -22.53 9.27 3.00
N ALA A 94 -21.48 8.45 2.99
CA ALA A 94 -21.40 7.26 3.82
C ALA A 94 -21.47 7.60 5.33
N VAL A 95 -20.77 8.64 5.78
CA VAL A 95 -20.76 9.10 7.17
C VAL A 95 -22.08 9.76 7.57
N LYS A 96 -22.74 10.48 6.66
CA LYS A 96 -24.10 11.04 6.87
C LYS A 96 -25.13 9.93 7.03
N ASN A 97 -25.01 8.86 6.26
CA ASN A 97 -25.90 7.70 6.35
C ASN A 97 -25.67 6.88 7.63
N LEU A 98 -24.43 6.81 8.12
CA LEU A 98 -24.04 6.03 9.30
C LEU A 98 -23.13 6.85 10.25
N PRO A 99 -23.70 7.84 10.97
CA PRO A 99 -22.93 8.66 11.89
C PRO A 99 -22.42 7.80 13.06
N GLY A 100 -21.16 8.01 13.44
CA GLY A 100 -20.49 7.23 14.47
C GLY A 100 -19.95 5.89 13.98
N MET A 101 -19.83 5.69 12.65
CA MET A 101 -19.09 4.56 12.07
C MET A 101 -17.61 4.59 12.51
N LYS A 102 -17.00 3.42 12.69
CA LYS A 102 -15.56 3.36 12.99
C LYS A 102 -14.76 3.62 11.73
N GLN A 103 -13.64 4.31 11.89
CA GLN A 103 -12.67 4.54 10.82
C GLN A 103 -12.15 3.24 10.19
N THR A 104 -12.12 2.13 10.95
CA THR A 104 -11.76 0.80 10.42
C THR A 104 -12.75 0.26 9.41
N ASP A 105 -14.03 0.59 9.59
CA ASP A 105 -15.12 0.07 8.75
C ASP A 105 -15.09 0.80 7.40
N ILE A 106 -14.76 2.10 7.41
CA ILE A 106 -14.50 2.88 6.20
C ILE A 106 -13.37 2.28 5.35
N TYR A 107 -12.27 1.79 5.94
CA TYR A 107 -11.22 1.15 5.14
C TYR A 107 -11.69 -0.12 4.42
N THR A 108 -12.76 -0.74 4.91
CA THR A 108 -13.32 -1.96 4.29
C THR A 108 -14.25 -1.57 3.13
N SER A 109 -15.02 -0.49 3.30
CA SER A 109 -15.89 0.04 2.24
C SER A 109 -15.12 0.66 1.07
N PHE A 110 -13.97 1.29 1.35
CA PHE A 110 -13.14 1.97 0.36
C PHE A 110 -11.78 1.28 0.19
N ALA A 111 -11.80 -0.05 -0.02
CA ALA A 111 -10.59 -0.85 -0.16
C ALA A 111 -9.74 -0.46 -1.39
N ASP A 112 -10.38 0.07 -2.43
CA ASP A 112 -9.76 0.37 -3.72
C ASP A 112 -8.79 1.58 -3.68
N VAL A 113 -8.98 2.52 -2.74
CA VAL A 113 -8.18 3.76 -2.63
C VAL A 113 -6.90 3.54 -1.80
N GLY A 114 -6.86 2.46 -1.02
CA GLY A 114 -5.72 2.17 -0.15
C GLY A 114 -5.72 2.99 1.15
N LYS A 115 -5.34 2.30 2.23
CA LYS A 115 -5.47 2.78 3.61
C LYS A 115 -4.75 4.10 3.90
N SER A 116 -3.56 4.31 3.32
CA SER A 116 -2.74 5.50 3.59
C SER A 116 -3.38 6.78 3.03
N GLN A 117 -3.89 6.69 1.79
CA GLN A 117 -4.58 7.81 1.13
C GLN A 117 -5.86 8.16 1.90
N LEU A 118 -6.65 7.15 2.26
CA LEU A 118 -7.87 7.34 3.05
C LEU A 118 -7.58 7.95 4.43
N GLN A 119 -6.48 7.55 5.08
CA GLN A 119 -6.06 8.15 6.36
C GLN A 119 -5.68 9.62 6.22
N LYS A 120 -4.96 9.97 5.15
CA LYS A 120 -4.59 11.35 4.85
C LYS A 120 -5.85 12.17 4.58
N LEU A 121 -6.75 11.66 3.73
CA LEU A 121 -7.98 12.34 3.35
C LEU A 121 -8.91 12.57 4.55
N LEU A 122 -9.15 11.54 5.37
CA LEU A 122 -9.96 11.68 6.58
C LEU A 122 -9.36 12.67 7.59
N LYS A 123 -8.04 12.84 7.60
CA LYS A 123 -7.39 13.86 8.43
C LYS A 123 -7.60 15.25 7.84
N GLU A 124 -7.42 15.40 6.54
CA GLU A 124 -7.64 16.66 5.82
C GLU A 124 -9.10 17.13 5.96
N MET A 125 -10.08 16.24 5.82
CA MET A 125 -11.50 16.55 6.03
C MET A 125 -11.86 16.94 7.47
N ASP A 126 -11.13 16.42 8.47
CA ASP A 126 -11.30 16.80 9.88
C ASP A 126 -10.66 18.17 10.16
N ASP A 127 -9.49 18.43 9.56
CA ASP A 127 -8.81 19.73 9.62
C ASP A 127 -9.62 20.83 8.89
N ASP A 128 -10.28 20.49 7.78
CA ASP A 128 -11.19 21.36 7.00
C ASP A 128 -12.55 21.56 7.68
N GLY A 129 -12.87 20.80 8.72
CA GLY A 129 -14.15 20.85 9.42
C GLY A 129 -15.34 20.29 8.63
N LYS A 130 -15.10 19.48 7.59
CA LYS A 130 -16.16 18.75 6.84
C LYS A 130 -16.63 17.51 7.58
N LEU A 131 -15.74 16.93 8.38
CA LEU A 131 -15.97 15.72 9.15
C LEU A 131 -15.45 15.94 10.58
N LYS A 132 -16.00 15.20 11.56
CA LYS A 132 -15.52 15.22 12.94
C LYS A 132 -15.03 13.84 13.35
N ARG A 133 -13.80 13.76 13.86
CA ARG A 133 -13.20 12.52 14.36
C ARG A 133 -13.18 12.48 15.88
N GLU A 134 -13.81 11.48 16.48
CA GLU A 134 -13.77 11.27 17.93
C GLU A 134 -13.05 9.98 18.30
N LYS A 135 -12.00 10.09 19.12
CA LYS A 135 -11.21 8.92 19.53
C LYS A 135 -12.01 8.05 20.51
N LYS A 136 -12.25 6.78 20.13
CA LYS A 136 -12.92 5.78 20.98
C LYS A 136 -12.08 4.50 21.07
N GLY A 137 -11.28 4.43 22.14
CA GLY A 137 -10.34 3.33 22.34
C GLY A 137 -9.14 3.41 21.38
N SER A 138 -8.97 2.36 20.56
CA SER A 138 -7.90 2.25 19.55
C SER A 138 -8.30 2.76 18.16
N SER A 139 -9.55 3.17 17.96
CA SER A 139 -10.07 3.65 16.68
C SER A 139 -10.74 5.01 16.83
N TYR A 140 -11.07 5.64 15.71
CA TYR A 140 -11.84 6.88 15.66
C TYR A 140 -13.25 6.59 15.17
N LEU A 141 -14.23 7.25 15.76
CA LEU A 141 -15.58 7.35 15.22
C LEU A 141 -15.64 8.58 14.32
N LEU A 142 -16.35 8.44 13.21
CA LEU A 142 -16.52 9.48 12.22
C LEU A 142 -17.95 10.02 12.31
N TYR A 143 -18.09 11.33 12.38
CA TYR A 143 -19.37 12.02 12.39
C TYR A 143 -19.40 13.09 11.30
N PRO A 144 -20.56 13.39 10.68
CA PRO A 144 -20.67 14.55 9.82
C PRO A 144 -20.40 15.81 10.64
N ALA A 145 -19.74 16.80 10.06
CA ALA A 145 -19.73 18.13 10.67
C ALA A 145 -21.17 18.69 10.62
N GLU A 146 -21.62 19.27 11.74
CA GLU A 146 -22.89 20.00 11.76
C GLU A 146 -22.66 21.34 11.04
N ASP A 147 -23.36 21.57 9.93
CA ASP A 147 -23.43 22.86 9.22
C ASP A 147 -24.03 23.97 10.10
#